data_AF-A4J8K2-F1
#
_entry.id   AF-A4J8K2-F1
#
_cell.length_a   1.000
_cell.length_b   1.000
_cell.length_c   1.000
_cell.angle_alpha   90.00
_cell.angle_beta   90.00
_cell.angle_gamma   90.00
#
_symmetry.space_group_name_H-M   'P 1'
#
loop_
_entity.id
_entity.type
_entity.pdbx_description
1 polymer ?
#
loop_
_entity_poly.entity_id
_entity_poly.type
_entity_poly.pdbx_seq_one_letter_code
_entity_poly.pdbx_strand_id
1 'polypeptide(L)'
;MQRLPEQDIYVYKTPGEEVHKILVGDMDGKRLKAFSKLETATGKISYKIFSEDANQNMENLVEGEGTPEDFKREVQRMGELYLEPIGESWREVEPKYMKEFNPLNPCPKH
;
A
#
# COMPACT_ATOMS: atom_id res chain seq x y z
N MET A 1 -16.46 12.67 8.50
CA MET A 1 -15.55 11.52 8.31
C MET A 1 -14.45 11.63 9.35
N GLN A 2 -14.22 10.58 10.15
CA GLN A 2 -13.13 10.57 11.13
C GLN A 2 -11.90 9.95 10.48
N ARG A 3 -10.88 10.77 10.22
CA ARG A 3 -9.62 10.32 9.62
C ARG A 3 -8.84 9.48 10.63
N LEU A 4 -8.40 8.28 10.24
CA LEU A 4 -7.47 7.51 11.06
C LEU A 4 -6.13 8.26 11.18
N PRO A 5 -5.42 8.18 12.31
CA PRO A 5 -4.12 8.83 12.47
C PRO A 5 -3.18 8.41 11.33
N GLU A 6 -2.27 9.31 10.93
CA GLU A 6 -1.25 8.95 9.94
C GLU A 6 -0.43 7.78 10.48
N GLN A 7 -0.24 6.78 9.62
CA GLN A 7 0.53 5.58 9.95
C GLN A 7 1.82 5.63 9.15
N ASP A 8 2.93 5.51 9.86
CA ASP A 8 4.20 5.21 9.22
C ASP A 8 4.11 3.85 8.52
N ILE A 9 4.50 3.83 7.25
CA ILE A 9 4.56 2.60 6.46
C ILE A 9 6.00 2.14 6.44
N TYR A 10 6.25 1.01 7.07
CA TYR A 10 7.58 0.41 7.10
C TYR A 10 7.71 -0.66 6.04
N VAL A 11 8.81 -0.61 5.29
CA VAL A 11 9.10 -1.59 4.24
C VAL A 11 10.50 -2.16 4.41
N TYR A 12 10.61 -3.46 4.19
CA TYR A 12 11.89 -4.15 4.15
C TYR A 12 12.52 -4.05 2.76
N LYS A 13 13.81 -3.73 2.72
CA LYS A 13 14.57 -3.72 1.47
C LYS A 13 15.03 -5.14 1.15
N THR A 14 14.36 -5.80 0.20
CA THR A 14 14.81 -7.10 -0.34
C THR A 14 15.87 -6.86 -1.42
N PRO A 15 17.00 -7.59 -1.46
CA PRO A 15 17.92 -7.54 -2.59
C PRO A 15 17.21 -7.92 -3.89
N GLY A 16 17.35 -7.10 -4.94
CA GLY A 16 16.72 -7.33 -6.24
C GLY A 16 15.29 -6.79 -6.39
N GLU A 17 14.69 -6.26 -5.32
CA GLU A 17 13.40 -5.59 -5.35
C GLU A 17 13.54 -4.11 -4.95
N GLU A 18 12.76 -3.25 -5.60
CA GLU A 18 12.61 -1.85 -5.22
C GLU A 18 11.14 -1.53 -4.94
N VAL A 19 10.89 -0.67 -3.95
CA VAL A 19 9.53 -0.15 -3.75
C VAL A 19 9.21 0.73 -4.94
N HIS A 20 8.16 0.36 -5.69
CA HIS A 20 7.73 1.16 -6.83
C HIS A 20 6.86 2.32 -6.35
N LYS A 21 5.79 2.01 -5.60
CA LYS A 21 4.85 3.03 -5.12
C LYS A 21 4.02 2.53 -3.94
N ILE A 22 3.73 3.44 -3.02
CA ILE A 22 2.81 3.24 -1.90
C ILE A 22 1.78 4.36 -1.89
N LEU A 23 0.50 4.00 -1.94
CA LEU A 23 -0.61 4.94 -1.93
C LEU A 23 -1.55 4.63 -0.78
N VAL A 24 -2.12 5.69 -0.21
CA VAL A 24 -3.08 5.62 0.90
C VAL A 24 -4.27 6.51 0.61
N GLY A 25 -5.47 5.99 0.77
CA GLY A 25 -6.73 6.74 0.77
C GLY A 25 -7.48 6.50 2.07
N ASP A 26 -8.02 7.55 2.67
CA ASP A 26 -8.82 7.41 3.88
C ASP A 26 -10.27 7.04 3.50
N MET A 27 -10.87 6.12 4.25
CA MET A 27 -12.27 5.72 4.12
C MET A 27 -12.96 5.87 5.49
N ASP A 28 -14.28 5.74 5.54
CA ASP A 28 -14.99 5.80 6.82
C ASP A 28 -14.63 4.57 7.69
N GLY A 29 -13.89 4.80 8.77
CA GLY A 29 -13.44 3.74 9.70
C GLY A 29 -12.38 2.77 9.14
N LYS A 30 -11.96 2.93 7.88
CA LYS A 30 -10.98 2.10 7.20
C LYS A 30 -9.98 2.97 6.43
N ARG A 31 -8.90 2.35 5.97
CA ARG A 31 -7.90 2.96 5.10
C ARG A 31 -7.64 2.04 3.92
N LEU A 32 -7.75 2.58 2.73
CA LEU A 32 -7.38 1.90 1.50
C LEU A 32 -5.88 2.09 1.28
N LYS A 33 -5.15 1.02 1.01
CA LYS A 33 -3.71 1.06 0.77
C LYS A 33 -3.38 0.29 -0.50
N ALA A 34 -2.55 0.87 -1.36
CA ALA A 34 -2.00 0.21 -2.53
C ALA A 34 -0.47 0.17 -2.42
N PHE A 35 0.09 -1.03 -2.62
CA PHE A 35 1.51 -1.30 -2.54
C PHE A 35 1.97 -1.97 -3.81
N SER A 36 3.14 -1.58 -4.28
CA SER A 36 3.78 -2.18 -5.44
C SER A 36 5.28 -2.27 -5.26
N LYS A 37 5.85 -3.38 -5.73
CA LYS A 37 7.28 -3.64 -5.76
C LYS A 37 7.69 -3.92 -7.19
N LEU A 38 8.81 -3.34 -7.61
CA LEU A 38 9.46 -3.61 -8.89
C LEU A 38 10.55 -4.67 -8.70
N GLU A 39 10.44 -5.77 -9.42
CA GLU A 39 11.52 -6.73 -9.58
C GLU A 39 12.54 -6.19 -10.59
N THR A 40 13.70 -5.76 -10.10
CA THR A 40 14.71 -5.05 -10.93
C THR A 40 15.28 -5.89 -12.07
N ALA A 41 15.33 -7.22 -11.90
CA ALA A 41 15.88 -8.13 -12.90
C ALA A 41 14.98 -8.28 -14.14
N THR A 42 13.67 -8.18 -13.97
CA THR A 42 12.67 -8.46 -15.02
C THR A 42 11.88 -7.21 -15.42
N GLY A 43 11.89 -6.17 -14.59
CA GLY A 43 11.04 -4.98 -14.74
C GLY A 43 9.57 -5.22 -14.40
N LYS A 44 9.22 -6.40 -13.87
CA LYS A 44 7.85 -6.73 -13.47
C LYS A 44 7.50 -6.07 -12.15
N ILE A 45 6.22 -5.75 -11.99
CA ILE A 45 5.67 -5.27 -10.72
C ILE A 45 4.76 -6.31 -10.11
N SER A 46 4.99 -6.61 -8.84
CA SER A 46 4.02 -7.30 -7.99
C SER A 46 3.33 -6.25 -7.13
N TYR A 47 2.00 -6.27 -7.10
CA TYR A 47 1.21 -5.27 -6.40
C TYR A 47 0.04 -5.86 -5.62
N LYS A 48 -0.39 -5.10 -4.61
CA LYS A 48 -1.50 -5.45 -3.74
C LYS A 48 -2.25 -4.21 -3.30
N ILE A 49 -3.58 -4.26 -3.38
CA ILE A 49 -4.49 -3.23 -2.87
C ILE A 49 -5.40 -3.86 -1.83
N PHE A 50 -5.46 -3.27 -0.65
CA PHE A 50 -6.23 -3.80 0.47
C PHE A 50 -6.82 -2.67 1.32
N SER A 51 -7.88 -2.98 2.06
CA SER A 51 -8.39 -2.10 3.10
C SER A 51 -7.93 -2.58 4.48
N GLU A 52 -7.64 -1.65 5.38
CA GLU A 52 -7.27 -1.92 6.76
C GLU A 52 -8.14 -1.08 7.70
N ASP A 53 -8.74 -1.68 8.72
CA ASP A 53 -9.51 -0.96 9.74
C ASP A 53 -8.64 -0.51 10.94
N ALA A 54 -9.25 0.22 11.88
CA ALA A 54 -8.57 0.67 13.10
C ALA A 54 -8.03 -0.47 14.00
N ASN A 55 -8.57 -1.69 13.85
CA ASN A 55 -8.16 -2.88 14.58
C ASN A 55 -7.12 -3.71 13.81
N GLN A 56 -6.56 -3.17 12.72
CA GLN A 56 -5.61 -3.85 11.84
C GLN A 56 -6.20 -5.07 11.12
N ASN A 57 -7.52 -5.16 11.00
CA ASN A 57 -8.14 -6.17 10.15
C ASN A 57 -7.93 -5.79 8.70
N MET A 58 -7.28 -6.67 7.94
CA MET A 58 -6.98 -6.47 6.54
C MET A 58 -7.96 -7.23 5.65
N GLU A 59 -8.43 -6.57 4.60
CA GLU A 59 -9.25 -7.15 3.54
C GLU A 59 -8.54 -6.93 2.21
N ASN A 60 -8.07 -8.02 1.59
CA ASN A 60 -7.42 -7.96 0.28
C ASN A 60 -8.48 -7.72 -0.80
N LEU A 61 -8.30 -6.66 -1.59
CA LEU A 61 -9.23 -6.30 -2.66
C LEU A 61 -8.69 -6.71 -4.03
N VAL A 62 -7.40 -6.49 -4.26
CA VAL A 62 -6.71 -6.82 -5.51
C VAL A 62 -5.28 -7.27 -5.17
N GLU A 63 -4.81 -8.32 -5.85
CA GLU A 63 -3.43 -8.78 -5.79
C GLU A 63 -3.04 -9.32 -7.16
N GLY A 64 -1.84 -9.01 -7.63
CA GLY A 64 -1.42 -9.42 -8.96
C GLY A 64 0.01 -9.05 -9.31
N GLU A 65 0.42 -9.49 -10.50
CA GLU A 65 1.71 -9.20 -11.12
C GLU A 65 1.48 -8.68 -12.53
N GLY A 66 2.29 -7.72 -12.96
CA GLY A 66 2.14 -7.11 -14.29
C GLY A 66 3.11 -5.95 -14.52
N THR A 67 2.69 -5.00 -15.36
CA THR A 67 3.47 -3.79 -15.63
C THR A 67 3.07 -2.63 -14.70
N PRO A 68 3.86 -1.53 -14.65
CA PRO A 68 3.45 -0.31 -13.96
C PRO A 68 2.10 0.24 -14.42
N GLU A 69 1.75 0.08 -15.70
CA GLU A 69 0.48 0.50 -16.26
C GLU A 69 -0.69 -0.34 -15.73
N ASP A 70 -0.49 -1.65 -15.56
CA ASP A 70 -1.51 -2.53 -14.95
C ASP A 70 -1.78 -2.11 -13.50
N PHE A 71 -0.72 -1.87 -12.72
CA PHE A 71 -0.86 -1.35 -11.36
C PHE A 71 -1.60 0.00 -11.35
N LYS A 72 -1.22 0.94 -12.22
CA LYS A 72 -1.88 2.25 -12.33
C LYS A 72 -3.37 2.12 -12.65
N ARG A 73 -3.74 1.20 -13.55
CA ARG A 73 -5.14 0.92 -13.91
C ARG A 73 -5.93 0.42 -12.71
N GLU A 74 -5.37 -0.51 -11.94
CA GLU A 74 -6.04 -1.02 -10.73
C GLU A 74 -6.15 0.04 -9.63
N VAL A 75 -5.11 0.84 -9.42
CA VAL A 75 -5.16 1.98 -8.48
C VAL A 75 -6.25 2.97 -8.86
N GLN A 76 -6.34 3.34 -10.14
CA GLN A 76 -7.36 4.27 -10.61
C GLN A 76 -8.76 3.68 -10.38
N ARG A 77 -8.98 2.42 -10.82
CA ARG A 77 -10.25 1.72 -10.63
C ARG A 77 -10.67 1.65 -9.15
N MET A 78 -9.72 1.38 -8.25
CA MET A 78 -10.00 1.34 -6.81
C MET A 78 -10.27 2.73 -6.23
N GLY A 79 -9.60 3.78 -6.72
CA GLY A 79 -9.85 5.16 -6.32
C GLY A 79 -11.27 5.61 -6.68
N GLU A 80 -11.68 5.36 -7.91
CA GLU A 80 -13.03 5.64 -8.43
C GLU A 80 -14.12 4.89 -7.64
N LEU A 81 -13.86 3.65 -7.23
CA LEU A 81 -14.84 2.83 -6.50
C LEU A 81 -14.98 3.18 -5.02
N TYR A 82 -13.88 3.55 -4.35
CA TYR A 82 -13.85 3.63 -2.88
C TYR A 82 -13.57 5.02 -2.33
N LEU A 83 -12.81 5.86 -3.05
CA LEU A 83 -12.35 7.16 -2.55
C LEU A 83 -13.15 8.32 -3.14
N GLU A 84 -13.36 8.32 -4.46
CA GLU A 84 -14.12 9.39 -5.12
C GLU A 84 -15.55 9.56 -4.59
N PRO A 85 -16.34 8.49 -4.30
CA PRO A 85 -17.71 8.63 -3.80
C PRO A 85 -17.81 9.34 -2.44
N ILE A 86 -16.70 9.40 -1.70
CA ILE A 86 -16.60 10.05 -0.39
C ILE A 86 -15.78 11.35 -0.45
N GLY A 87 -15.38 11.80 -1.63
CA GLY A 87 -14.59 13.02 -1.83
C GLY A 87 -13.11 12.89 -1.44
N GLU A 88 -12.61 11.67 -1.29
CA GLU A 88 -11.22 11.38 -0.93
C GLU A 88 -10.40 11.03 -2.18
N SER A 89 -9.07 11.02 -2.03
CA SER A 89 -8.15 10.68 -3.11
C SER A 89 -6.92 9.95 -2.59
N TRP A 90 -6.21 9.29 -3.52
CA TRP A 90 -4.95 8.65 -3.21
C TRP A 90 -3.89 9.68 -2.84
N ARG A 91 -3.14 9.37 -1.78
CA ARG A 91 -1.95 10.13 -1.35
C ARG A 91 -0.76 9.21 -1.40
N GLU A 92 0.29 9.64 -2.10
CA GLU A 92 1.56 8.92 -2.12
C GLU A 92 2.29 9.14 -0.80
N VAL A 93 2.84 8.05 -0.27
CA VAL A 93 3.55 8.07 1.02
C VAL A 93 4.92 7.42 0.86
N GLU A 94 5.93 8.06 1.44
CA GLU A 94 7.28 7.53 1.42
C GLU A 94 7.43 6.42 2.48
N PRO A 95 7.99 5.25 2.12
CA PRO A 95 8.25 4.20 3.09
C PRO A 95 9.40 4.57 4.03
N LYS A 96 9.27 4.18 5.29
CA LYS A 96 10.40 4.10 6.22
C LYS A 96 11.10 2.75 6.04
N TYR A 97 12.29 2.76 5.46
CA TYR A 97 13.08 1.54 5.26
C TYR A 97 13.61 1.00 6.59
N MET A 98 13.28 -0.24 6.92
CA MET A 98 13.86 -0.93 8.06
C MET A 98 15.19 -1.58 7.66
N LYS A 99 16.23 -1.40 8.50
CA LYS A 99 17.57 -1.94 8.26
C LYS A 99 17.66 -3.46 8.49
N GLU A 100 16.84 -4.01 9.38
CA GLU A 100 16.86 -5.43 9.76
C GLU A 100 15.42 -5.95 9.97
N PHE A 101 15.11 -7.12 9.41
CA PHE A 101 13.86 -7.85 9.65
C PHE A 101 13.98 -8.63 10.96
N ASN A 102 13.28 -8.20 12.01
CA ASN A 102 13.11 -9.01 13.21
C ASN A 102 11.77 -9.77 13.11
N PRO A 103 11.77 -11.08 12.81
CA PRO A 103 10.54 -11.88 12.72
C PRO A 103 9.74 -11.92 14.03
N LEU A 104 10.38 -11.64 15.18
CA LEU A 104 9.73 -11.60 16.48
C LEU A 104 9.04 -10.26 16.76
N ASN A 105 9.33 -9.21 15.98
CA ASN A 105 8.70 -7.89 16.07
C ASN A 105 8.64 -7.25 14.66
N PRO A 106 7.71 -7.69 13.79
CA PRO A 106 7.61 -7.21 12.41
C PRO A 106 7.18 -5.74 12.29
N CYS A 107 6.62 -5.16 13.36
CA CYS A 107 6.29 -3.74 13.46
C CYS A 107 6.98 -3.15 14.70
N PRO A 108 8.11 -2.44 14.58
CA PRO A 108 8.72 -1.78 15.72
C PRO A 108 7.78 -0.68 16.22
N LYS A 109 7.35 -0.78 17.48
CA LYS A 109 6.68 0.31 18.18
C LYS A 109 7.75 1.33 18.56
N HIS A 110 7.76 2.49 17.89
CA HIS A 110 8.45 3.68 18.37
C HIS A 110 7.43 4.62 19.01
#